data_AF-F0X2H2-F1
#
_entry.id   AF-F0X2H2-F1
#
_cell.length_a   1.000
_cell.length_b   1.000
_cell.length_c   1.000
_cell.angle_alpha   90.00
_cell.angle_beta   90.00
_cell.angle_gamma   90.00
#
_symmetry.space_group_name_H-M   'P 1'
#
loop_
_entity.id
_entity.type
_entity.pdbx_description
1 polymer ?
#
loop_
_entity_poly.entity_id
_entity_poly.type
_entity_poly.pdbx_seq_one_letter_code
_entity_poly.pdbx_strand_id
1 'polypeptide(L)'
;MEEEFVAASKAAQELLGARELFRELKITVKEPMILGMDNQEAIIQFLNEATSIKAKHIDDRLKYVRQYMDKGIIAPTYVHTSKMLADLHTMAFSTSSFSI
;
A
#
# COMPACT_ATOMS: atom_id res chain seq x y z
N MET A 1 3.85 11.09 -6.22
CA MET A 1 2.41 10.79 -6.39
C MET A 1 2.23 9.42 -7.04
N GLU A 2 2.70 9.21 -8.28
CA GLU A 2 2.64 7.87 -8.93
C GLU A 2 3.37 6.79 -8.12
N GLU A 3 4.52 7.11 -7.52
CA GLU A 3 5.28 6.18 -6.68
C GLU A 3 4.49 5.69 -5.46
N GLU A 4 3.78 6.58 -4.76
CA GLU A 4 2.93 6.23 -3.61
C GLU A 4 1.80 5.28 -4.00
N PHE A 5 1.16 5.53 -5.16
CA PHE A 5 0.12 4.64 -5.67
C PHE A 5 0.66 3.28 -6.07
N VAL A 6 1.85 3.25 -6.67
CA VAL A 6 2.54 2.01 -7.02
C VAL A 6 2.91 1.24 -5.76
N ALA A 7 3.42 1.91 -4.72
CA ALA A 7 3.78 1.31 -3.44
C ALA A 7 2.55 0.76 -2.72
N ALA A 8 1.49 1.56 -2.57
CA ALA A 8 0.24 1.14 -1.95
C ALA A 8 -0.42 -0.03 -2.70
N SER A 9 -0.37 -0.03 -4.04
CA SER A 9 -0.88 -1.12 -4.86
C SER A 9 -0.09 -2.42 -4.67
N LYS A 10 1.24 -2.36 -4.60
CA LYS A 10 2.08 -3.52 -4.31
C LYS A 10 1.82 -4.06 -2.90
N ALA A 11 1.79 -3.17 -1.90
CA ALA A 11 1.50 -3.54 -0.52
C ALA A 11 0.11 -4.20 -0.38
N ALA A 12 -0.90 -3.68 -1.08
CA ALA A 12 -2.23 -4.31 -1.13
C ALA A 12 -2.20 -5.71 -1.78
N GLN A 13 -1.43 -5.91 -2.85
CA GLN A 13 -1.25 -7.22 -3.47
C GLN A 13 -0.58 -8.22 -2.51
N GLU A 14 0.47 -7.80 -1.80
CA GLU A 14 1.14 -8.64 -0.79
C GLU A 14 0.21 -8.99 0.37
N LEU A 15 -0.58 -8.01 0.84
CA LEU A 15 -1.56 -8.21 1.91
C LEU A 15 -2.63 -9.25 1.52
N LEU A 16 -3.12 -9.19 0.28
CA LEU A 16 -4.07 -10.18 -0.26
C LEU A 16 -3.41 -11.54 -0.47
N GLY A 17 -2.16 -11.58 -0.92
CA GLY A 17 -1.39 -12.83 -1.03
C GLY A 17 -1.22 -13.51 0.33
N ALA A 18 -0.84 -12.73 1.36
CA ALA A 18 -0.72 -13.23 2.73
C ALA A 18 -2.07 -13.74 3.26
N ARG A 19 -3.17 -13.03 2.96
CA ARG A 19 -4.53 -13.48 3.31
C ARG A 19 -4.85 -14.85 2.72
N GLU A 20 -4.60 -15.07 1.43
CA GLU A 20 -4.87 -16.36 0.81
C GLU A 20 -3.99 -17.48 1.39
N LEU A 21 -2.71 -17.20 1.65
CA LEU A 21 -1.82 -18.13 2.34
C LEU A 21 -2.36 -18.51 3.73
N PHE A 22 -2.80 -17.54 4.53
CA PHE A 22 -3.40 -17.80 5.83
C PHE A 22 -4.68 -18.62 5.73
N ARG A 23 -5.50 -18.39 4.70
CA ARG A 23 -6.71 -19.20 4.44
C ARG A 23 -6.37 -20.65 4.11
N GLU A 24 -5.34 -20.91 3.30
CA GLU A 24 -4.84 -22.26 3.02
C GLU A 24 -4.38 -22.98 4.30
N LEU A 25 -3.74 -22.23 5.20
CA LEU A 25 -3.31 -22.71 6.52
C LEU A 25 -4.46 -22.81 7.55
N LYS A 26 -5.71 -22.50 7.16
CA LYS A 26 -6.89 -22.45 8.04
C LYS A 26 -6.75 -21.48 9.22
N ILE A 27 -5.94 -20.44 9.04
CA ILE A 27 -5.77 -19.35 10.00
C ILE A 27 -6.77 -18.25 9.66
N THR A 28 -7.58 -17.85 10.64
CA THR A 28 -8.52 -16.75 10.48
C THR A 28 -7.77 -15.42 10.49
N VAL A 29 -7.89 -14.66 9.40
CA VAL A 29 -7.39 -13.29 9.30
C VAL A 29 -8.49 -12.33 9.72
N LYS A 30 -8.16 -11.35 10.56
CA LYS A 30 -9.09 -10.28 10.92
C LYS A 30 -9.21 -9.30 9.76
N GLU A 31 -10.44 -9.04 9.34
CA GLU A 31 -10.78 -8.06 8.30
C GLU A 31 -11.50 -6.85 8.92
N PRO A 32 -11.32 -5.63 8.37
CA PRO A 32 -10.42 -5.29 7.27
C PRO A 32 -8.94 -5.38 7.70
N MET A 33 -8.09 -5.84 6.79
CA MET A 33 -6.63 -5.77 6.94
C MET A 33 -6.17 -4.33 6.73
N ILE A 34 -5.22 -3.88 7.55
CA ILE A 34 -4.77 -2.48 7.53
C ILE A 34 -3.68 -2.30 6.46
N LEU A 35 -3.93 -1.38 5.53
CA LEU A 35 -2.93 -0.90 4.57
C LEU A 35 -2.34 0.42 5.09
N GLY A 36 -1.13 0.36 5.65
CA GLY A 36 -0.44 1.55 6.16
C GLY A 36 0.08 2.45 5.03
N MET A 37 -0.19 3.75 5.12
CA MET A 37 0.30 4.78 4.19
C MET A 37 0.75 6.02 4.98
N ASP A 38 1.84 6.67 4.58
CA ASP A 38 2.39 7.88 5.22
C ASP A 38 1.98 9.19 4.54
N ASN A 39 1.25 9.12 3.43
CA ASN A 39 0.80 10.28 2.69
C ASN A 39 -0.72 10.44 2.77
N GLN A 40 -1.18 11.40 3.58
CA GLN A 40 -2.61 11.68 3.76
C GLN A 40 -3.29 12.14 2.46
N GLU A 41 -2.62 12.92 1.63
CA GLU A 41 -3.15 13.33 0.32
C GLU A 41 -3.34 12.12 -0.60
N ALA A 42 -2.40 11.18 -0.57
CA ALA A 42 -2.52 9.94 -1.33
C ALA A 42 -3.70 9.09 -0.84
N ILE A 43 -3.94 9.02 0.48
CA ILE A 43 -5.12 8.34 1.06
C ILE A 43 -6.41 9.01 0.60
N ILE A 44 -6.50 10.35 0.70
CA ILE A 44 -7.68 11.12 0.29
C ILE A 44 -7.97 10.88 -1.20
N GLN A 45 -6.94 10.89 -2.04
CA GLN A 45 -7.07 10.62 -3.47
C GLN A 45 -7.45 9.17 -3.76
N PHE A 46 -6.99 8.22 -2.95
CA PHE A 46 -7.41 6.81 -2.98
C PHE A 46 -8.91 6.65 -2.72
N LEU A 47 -9.47 7.50 -1.86
CA LEU A 47 -10.89 7.49 -1.49
C LEU A 47 -11.77 8.26 -2.49
N ASN A 48 -11.26 9.37 -3.05
CA ASN A 48 -12.10 10.39 -3.72
C ASN A 48 -12.15 10.34 -5.26
N GLU A 49 -11.32 9.55 -5.95
CA GLU A 49 -11.42 9.32 -7.40
C GLU A 49 -11.41 10.61 -8.26
N ALA A 50 -10.22 11.05 -8.68
CA ALA A 50 -10.12 12.02 -9.79
C ALA A 50 -9.23 11.43 -10.89
N THR A 51 -9.83 10.62 -11.76
CA THR A 51 -9.15 10.00 -12.89
C THR A 51 -8.87 11.06 -13.96
N SER A 52 -7.61 11.46 -14.12
CA SER A 52 -7.15 12.17 -15.31
C SER A 52 -6.69 11.16 -16.36
N ILE A 53 -6.99 11.40 -17.64
CA ILE A 53 -6.66 10.55 -18.80
C ILE A 53 -5.15 10.23 -18.88
N LYS A 54 -4.28 11.03 -18.26
CA LYS A 54 -2.83 10.80 -18.17
C LYS A 54 -2.41 9.64 -17.25
N ALA A 55 -3.31 9.11 -16.42
CA ALA A 55 -3.01 8.15 -15.36
C ALA A 55 -3.61 6.74 -15.56
N LYS A 56 -3.88 6.33 -16.82
CA LYS A 56 -4.61 5.08 -17.12
C LYS A 56 -4.01 3.81 -16.48
N HIS A 57 -2.68 3.67 -16.41
CA HIS A 57 -2.06 2.50 -15.76
C HIS A 57 -2.15 2.54 -14.23
N ILE A 58 -2.25 3.73 -13.64
CA ILE A 58 -2.51 3.92 -12.21
C ILE A 58 -3.98 3.58 -11.92
N ASP A 59 -4.88 3.92 -12.85
CA ASP A 59 -6.32 3.68 -12.74
C ASP A 59 -6.67 2.19 -12.55
N ASP A 60 -6.06 1.29 -13.34
CA ASP A 60 -6.31 -0.16 -13.20
C ASP A 60 -5.85 -0.72 -11.84
N ARG A 61 -4.70 -0.25 -11.34
CA ARG A 61 -4.17 -0.63 -10.02
C ARG A 61 -5.01 -0.08 -8.88
N LEU A 62 -5.46 1.17 -9.01
CA LEU A 62 -6.30 1.83 -8.03
C LEU A 62 -7.66 1.11 -7.94
N LYS A 63 -8.28 0.84 -9.09
CA LYS A 63 -9.51 0.03 -9.19
C LYS A 63 -9.33 -1.34 -8.54
N TYR A 64 -8.19 -1.99 -8.78
CA TYR A 64 -7.87 -3.28 -8.18
C TYR A 64 -7.81 -3.23 -6.66
N VAL A 65 -7.23 -2.19 -6.04
CA VAL A 65 -7.21 -2.08 -4.57
C VAL A 65 -8.59 -1.66 -4.03
N ARG A 66 -9.27 -0.75 -4.72
CA ARG A 66 -10.57 -0.22 -4.32
C ARG A 66 -11.65 -1.30 -4.24
N GLN A 67 -11.69 -2.24 -5.17
CA GLN A 67 -12.65 -3.36 -5.08
C GLN A 67 -12.50 -4.18 -3.78
N TYR A 68 -11.32 -4.21 -3.14
CA TYR A 68 -11.12 -4.89 -1.85
C TYR A 68 -11.43 -3.97 -0.67
N MET A 69 -11.30 -2.67 -0.84
CA MET A 69 -11.79 -1.68 0.13
C MET A 69 -13.32 -1.70 0.20
N ASP A 70 -13.99 -1.69 -0.95
CA ASP A 70 -15.45 -1.74 -1.05
C ASP A 70 -16.02 -3.06 -0.47
N LYS A 71 -15.26 -4.15 -0.55
CA LYS A 71 -15.59 -5.44 0.08
C LYS A 71 -15.28 -5.48 1.59
N GLY A 72 -14.70 -4.43 2.16
CA GLY A 72 -14.28 -4.40 3.57
C GLY A 72 -13.10 -5.33 3.90
N ILE A 73 -12.34 -5.76 2.90
CA ILE A 73 -11.18 -6.66 3.08
C ILE A 73 -9.92 -5.87 3.43
N ILE A 74 -9.76 -4.66 2.88
CA ILE A 74 -8.62 -3.77 3.13
C ILE A 74 -9.13 -2.40 3.60
N ALA A 75 -8.43 -1.79 4.56
CA ALA A 75 -8.67 -0.40 4.96
C ALA A 75 -7.35 0.40 4.95
N PRO A 76 -7.21 1.43 4.10
CA PRO A 76 -6.06 2.33 4.18
C PRO A 76 -6.09 3.12 5.48
N THR A 77 -4.97 3.18 6.18
CA THR A 77 -4.82 3.92 7.44
C THR A 77 -3.53 4.72 7.42
N TYR A 78 -3.63 5.98 7.85
CA TYR A 78 -2.46 6.84 7.96
C TYR A 78 -1.53 6.33 9.07
N VAL A 79 -0.26 6.14 8.71
CA VAL A 79 0.83 5.81 9.64
C VAL A 79 1.91 6.86 9.46
N HIS A 80 2.26 7.55 10.54
CA HIS A 80 3.35 8.53 10.50
C HIS A 80 4.67 7.86 10.07
N THR A 81 5.44 8.49 9.18
CA THR A 81 6.74 8.04 8.64
C THR A 81 7.67 7.47 9.72
N SER A 82 7.77 8.13 10.88
CA SER A 82 8.59 7.65 12.00
C SER A 82 8.16 6.30 12.62
N LYS A 83 6.98 5.79 12.26
CA LYS A 83 6.42 4.51 12.68
C LYS A 83 6.24 3.54 11.50
N MET A 84 6.54 3.97 10.27
CA MET A 84 6.53 3.09 9.11
C MET A 84 7.84 2.31 9.04
N LEU A 85 7.81 1.06 9.51
CA LEU A 85 8.94 0.13 9.36
C LEU A 85 9.35 -0.07 7.89
N ALA A 86 8.44 0.17 6.95
CA ALA A 86 8.74 0.14 5.52
C ALA A 86 9.73 1.23 5.09
N ASP A 87 9.76 2.39 5.77
CA ASP A 87 10.68 3.48 5.43
C ASP A 87 12.15 3.09 5.66
N LEU A 88 12.39 2.22 6.64
CA LEU A 88 13.72 1.65 6.86
C LEU A 88 14.22 0.87 5.63
N HIS A 89 13.32 0.32 4.81
CA HIS A 89 13.66 -0.45 3.61
C HIS A 89 13.71 0.41 2.34
N THR A 90 13.10 1.60 2.32
CA THR A 90 13.16 2.56 1.21
C THR A 90 14.23 3.64 1.41
N MET A 91 14.75 3.81 2.62
CA MET A 91 15.98 4.57 2.86
C MET A 91 17.13 3.87 2.13
N ALA A 92 17.55 4.43 1.00
CA ALA A 92 18.82 4.07 0.39
C ALA A 92 19.92 4.31 1.44
N PHE A 93 20.56 3.23 1.92
CA PHE A 93 21.78 3.37 2.70
C PHE A 93 22.79 4.08 1.80
N SER A 94 23.03 5.37 2.04
CA SER A 94 24.19 6.03 1.45
C SER A 94 25.41 5.31 1.99
N THR A 95 26.10 4.61 1.11
CA THR A 95 27.38 3.97 1.41
C THR A 95 28.36 5.08 1.78
N SER A 96 28.47 5.34 3.07
CA SER A 96 29.59 6.13 3.60
C SER A 96 30.83 5.34 3.22
N SER A 97 31.63 5.90 2.31
CA SER A 97 32.86 5.28 1.83
C SER A 97 33.75 4.98 3.04
N PHE A 98 33.88 3.70 3.39
CA PHE A 98 34.90 3.28 4.33
C PHE A 98 36.24 3.43 3.62
N SER A 99 36.93 4.55 3.87
CA SER A 99 38.35 4.65 3.59
C SER A 99 39.11 3.84 4.64
N ILE A 100 39.82 2.81 4.17
CA ILE A 100 40.86 2.09 4.91
C ILE A 100 42.09 2.99 5.03
#